data_AF-A0A956EAP6-F1
#
_entry.id   AF-A0A956EAP6-F1
#
_cell.length_a   1.000
_cell.length_b   1.000
_cell.length_c   1.000
_cell.angle_alpha   90.00
_cell.angle_beta   90.00
_cell.angle_gamma   90.00
#
_symmetry.space_group_name_H-M   'P 1'
#
loop_
_entity.id
_entity.type
_entity.pdbx_description
1 polymer ?
#
loop_
_entity_poly.entity_id
_entity_poly.type
_entity_poly.pdbx_seq_one_letter_code
_entity_poly.pdbx_strand_id
1 'polypeptide(L)'
;GDTTEELLDSTLRIVDRRPSERAPSARISEPLDELCVRATQLEARARFKHAGELVKELDKIIHDDAERERRREAAQKERIAARIAMVGTHPGGVEEARAVALRRLNTALVLDPDQPEATETMLALLMAPAREAPPEVQEQVHKAQVRQRRISARRSAPLFMLASTALLLWLASGVREYWVLAPPAVLISITSLYVWQAGERGWTSRWHYALSVVMVAALAASFALFVGPLLFVPTLLVALAFVSTVNARSGSSVRVLLAGIGCLSLAATIAIGQLGYLPVTHEFTGDALIIRSETLRMTKPVVLGFIALGSLLCVILPVALVGPALDSISEVERQLLVRLWRLRALVPDSRASSGKMRAAAPVSSSGKLKTGERHSGRMQVSKKQRSDPPRSS
;
A
#
# COMPACT_ATOMS: atom_id res chain seq x y z
N GLY A 1 -39.14 -8.21 68.71
CA GLY A 1 -40.56 -8.25 69.03
C GLY A 1 -41.25 -8.12 67.69
N ASP A 2 -41.51 -9.27 67.07
CA ASP A 2 -42.12 -9.37 65.74
C ASP A 2 -43.61 -9.06 65.91
N THR A 3 -43.99 -7.82 65.69
CA THR A 3 -45.40 -7.44 65.66
C THR A 3 -46.04 -8.06 64.43
N THR A 4 -47.23 -8.63 64.57
CA THR A 4 -48.05 -9.17 63.47
C THR A 4 -48.20 -8.19 62.31
N GLU A 5 -48.12 -6.88 62.56
CA GLU A 5 -48.04 -5.84 61.53
C GLU A 5 -46.76 -5.86 60.69
N GLU A 6 -45.58 -6.15 61.25
CA GLU A 6 -44.33 -6.29 60.47
C GLU A 6 -44.34 -7.56 59.61
N LEU A 7 -44.93 -8.65 60.10
CA LEU A 7 -45.16 -9.86 59.30
C LEU A 7 -46.20 -9.63 58.19
N LEU A 8 -47.27 -8.88 58.46
CA LEU A 8 -48.26 -8.51 57.44
C LEU A 8 -47.68 -7.54 56.40
N ASP A 9 -46.92 -6.51 56.81
CA ASP A 9 -46.28 -5.54 55.92
C ASP A 9 -45.14 -6.19 55.11
N SER A 10 -44.40 -7.13 55.69
CA SER A 10 -43.46 -8.01 54.99
C SER A 10 -44.16 -8.87 53.92
N THR A 11 -45.28 -9.50 54.26
CA THR A 11 -46.04 -10.32 53.31
C THR A 11 -46.68 -9.49 52.19
N LEU A 12 -47.04 -8.23 52.48
CA LEU A 12 -47.55 -7.26 51.50
C LEU A 12 -46.45 -6.61 50.65
N ARG A 13 -45.21 -6.50 51.16
CA ARG A 13 -44.05 -5.93 50.46
C ARG A 13 -43.22 -6.94 49.66
N ILE A 14 -43.36 -8.26 49.89
CA ILE A 14 -42.77 -9.32 49.05
C ILE A 14 -43.55 -9.39 47.71
N VAL A 15 -43.45 -8.34 46.92
CA VAL A 15 -44.02 -8.24 45.58
C VAL A 15 -42.91 -7.76 44.63
N ASP A 16 -41.70 -8.28 44.78
CA ASP A 16 -40.73 -8.34 43.67
C ASP A 16 -41.28 -9.33 42.65
N ARG A 17 -42.05 -8.79 41.72
CA ARG A 17 -42.81 -9.56 40.73
C ARG A 17 -41.90 -10.16 39.65
N ARG A 18 -40.62 -9.77 39.57
CA ARG A 18 -39.67 -10.24 38.55
C ARG A 18 -38.89 -11.47 39.06
N PRO A 19 -39.10 -12.65 38.46
CA PRO A 19 -38.30 -13.85 38.74
C PRO A 19 -36.79 -13.63 38.63
N SER A 20 -36.31 -12.81 37.70
CA SER A 20 -34.87 -12.50 37.55
C SER A 20 -34.24 -11.80 38.76
N GLU A 21 -34.98 -10.98 39.49
CA GLU A 21 -34.49 -10.31 40.70
C GLU A 21 -34.40 -11.30 41.86
N ARG A 22 -35.36 -12.22 41.96
CA ARG A 22 -35.38 -13.30 42.96
C ARG A 22 -34.31 -14.35 42.73
N ALA A 23 -34.01 -14.67 41.47
CA ALA A 23 -33.01 -15.67 41.10
C ALA A 23 -32.10 -15.15 39.97
N PRO A 24 -31.16 -14.23 40.28
CA PRO A 24 -30.28 -13.63 39.27
C PRO A 24 -29.41 -14.66 38.54
N SER A 25 -29.11 -15.78 39.19
CA SER A 25 -28.32 -16.88 38.63
C SER A 25 -29.06 -17.72 37.60
N ALA A 26 -30.40 -17.66 37.53
CA ALA A 26 -31.22 -18.55 36.69
C ALA A 26 -31.32 -18.11 35.21
N ARG A 27 -30.73 -16.97 34.83
CA ARG A 27 -30.76 -16.41 33.45
C ARG A 27 -32.16 -16.42 32.83
N ILE A 28 -33.13 -15.87 33.54
CA ILE A 28 -34.51 -15.75 33.07
C ILE A 28 -34.58 -14.64 32.01
N SER A 29 -35.26 -14.89 30.89
CA SER A 29 -35.39 -13.91 29.81
C SER A 29 -36.40 -12.82 30.18
N GLU A 30 -36.13 -11.58 29.75
CA GLU A 30 -36.99 -10.41 30.02
C GLU A 30 -38.47 -10.63 29.63
N PRO A 31 -38.81 -11.23 28.47
CA PRO A 31 -40.20 -11.53 28.13
C PRO A 31 -40.86 -12.49 29.13
N LEU A 32 -40.10 -13.43 29.70
CA LEU A 32 -40.59 -14.42 30.65
C LEU A 32 -40.82 -13.78 32.03
N ASP A 33 -39.97 -12.83 32.42
CA ASP A 33 -40.21 -11.98 33.59
C ASP A 33 -41.48 -11.14 33.42
N GLU A 34 -41.65 -10.46 32.29
CA GLU A 34 -42.84 -9.66 32.00
C GLU A 34 -44.11 -10.51 32.03
N LEU A 35 -44.03 -11.73 31.49
CA LEU A 35 -45.12 -12.71 31.55
C LEU A 35 -45.47 -13.04 33.01
N CYS A 36 -44.48 -13.33 33.85
CA CYS A 36 -44.67 -13.61 35.28
C CYS A 36 -45.23 -12.39 36.02
N VAL A 37 -44.75 -11.18 35.74
CA VAL A 37 -45.24 -9.93 36.32
C VAL A 37 -46.71 -9.71 35.96
N ARG A 38 -47.08 -9.93 34.69
CA ARG A 38 -48.47 -9.81 34.21
C ARG A 38 -49.37 -10.88 34.83
N ALA A 39 -48.90 -12.12 34.91
CA ALA A 39 -49.65 -13.23 35.52
C ALA A 39 -49.93 -13.01 37.02
N THR A 40 -49.04 -12.30 37.72
CA THR A 40 -49.09 -12.06 39.16
C THR A 40 -49.60 -10.66 39.54
N GLN A 41 -50.19 -9.91 38.58
CA GLN A 41 -50.83 -8.62 38.86
C GLN A 41 -51.89 -8.74 39.96
N LEU A 42 -51.88 -7.81 40.93
CA LEU A 42 -52.82 -7.80 42.05
C LEU A 42 -54.27 -7.71 41.55
N GLU A 43 -54.54 -6.77 40.65
CA GLU A 43 -55.85 -6.58 40.05
C GLU A 43 -56.18 -7.72 39.07
N ALA A 44 -57.29 -8.41 39.30
CA ALA A 44 -57.75 -9.52 38.44
C ALA A 44 -57.97 -9.08 36.98
N ARG A 45 -58.36 -7.81 36.77
CA ARG A 45 -58.61 -7.23 35.45
C ARG A 45 -57.33 -6.98 34.65
N ALA A 46 -56.18 -6.84 35.34
CA ALA A 46 -54.87 -6.61 34.74
C ALA A 46 -54.09 -7.91 34.46
N ARG A 47 -54.59 -9.05 34.94
CA ARG A 47 -54.06 -10.39 34.64
C ARG A 47 -54.55 -10.89 33.28
N PHE A 48 -54.05 -12.04 32.87
CA PHE A 48 -54.59 -12.79 31.72
C PHE A 48 -56.06 -13.13 31.96
N LYS A 49 -56.90 -12.98 30.94
CA LYS A 49 -58.34 -13.22 31.08
C LYS A 49 -58.63 -14.69 31.38
N HIS A 50 -57.86 -15.59 30.77
CA HIS A 50 -58.02 -17.04 30.86
C HIS A 50 -56.65 -17.71 30.89
N ALA A 51 -56.55 -18.91 31.49
CA ALA A 51 -55.29 -19.67 31.51
C ALA A 51 -54.72 -19.96 30.11
N GLY A 52 -55.60 -20.15 29.11
CA GLY A 52 -55.18 -20.35 27.72
C GLY A 52 -54.44 -19.16 27.09
N GLU A 53 -54.72 -17.92 27.54
CA GLU A 53 -53.99 -16.73 27.07
C GLU A 53 -52.54 -16.73 27.58
N LEU A 54 -52.34 -17.10 28.84
CA LEU A 54 -51.00 -17.26 29.44
C LEU A 54 -50.20 -18.35 28.73
N VAL A 55 -50.81 -19.52 28.51
CA VAL A 55 -50.14 -20.65 27.83
C VAL A 55 -49.73 -20.24 26.41
N LYS A 56 -50.60 -19.53 25.67
CA LYS A 56 -50.29 -19.08 24.31
C LYS A 56 -49.11 -18.09 24.26
N GLU A 57 -49.04 -17.15 25.19
CA GLU A 57 -47.91 -16.20 25.28
C GLU A 57 -46.62 -16.91 25.73
N LEU A 58 -46.71 -17.86 26.67
CA LEU A 58 -45.57 -18.67 27.09
C LEU A 58 -45.02 -19.52 25.93
N ASP A 59 -45.89 -20.20 25.18
CA ASP A 59 -45.52 -21.02 24.03
C ASP A 59 -44.80 -20.17 22.98
N LYS A 60 -45.27 -18.94 22.75
CA LYS A 60 -44.61 -17.99 21.84
C LYS A 60 -43.20 -17.65 22.31
N ILE A 61 -43.01 -17.33 23.60
CA ILE A 61 -41.69 -17.01 24.17
C ILE A 61 -40.74 -18.21 24.05
N ILE A 62 -41.22 -19.42 24.40
CA ILE A 62 -40.42 -20.65 24.30
C ILE A 62 -40.03 -20.92 22.83
N HIS A 63 -40.96 -20.70 21.90
CA HIS A 63 -40.67 -20.89 20.48
C HIS A 63 -39.63 -19.89 19.96
N ASP A 64 -39.76 -18.62 20.34
CA ASP A 64 -38.82 -17.55 19.98
C ASP A 64 -37.41 -17.82 20.56
N ASP A 65 -37.32 -18.32 21.80
CA ASP A 65 -36.05 -18.72 22.43
C ASP A 65 -35.42 -19.93 21.72
N ALA A 66 -36.23 -20.96 21.40
CA ALA A 66 -35.77 -22.12 20.66
C ALA A 66 -35.34 -21.78 19.22
N GLU A 67 -35.98 -20.80 18.56
CA GLU A 67 -35.55 -20.30 17.27
C GLU A 67 -34.25 -19.49 17.36
N ARG A 68 -34.09 -18.64 18.39
CA ARG A 68 -32.84 -17.93 18.66
C ARG A 68 -31.68 -18.89 18.89
N GLU A 69 -31.87 -19.93 19.69
CA GLU A 69 -30.81 -20.91 19.94
C GLU A 69 -30.45 -21.69 18.67
N ARG A 70 -31.45 -22.11 17.88
CA ARG A 70 -31.20 -22.75 16.56
C ARG A 70 -30.42 -21.84 15.61
N ARG A 71 -30.71 -20.53 15.59
CA ARG A 71 -29.94 -19.56 14.80
C ARG A 71 -28.49 -19.41 15.27
N ARG A 72 -28.26 -19.36 16.59
CA ARG A 72 -26.91 -19.32 17.19
C ARG A 72 -26.10 -20.56 16.86
N GLU A 73 -26.68 -21.74 17.00
CA GLU A 73 -26.01 -23.00 16.65
C GLU A 73 -25.66 -23.05 15.15
N ALA A 74 -26.58 -22.62 14.28
CA ALA A 74 -26.34 -22.54 12.85
C ALA A 74 -25.21 -21.54 12.52
N ALA A 75 -25.21 -20.35 13.14
CA ALA A 75 -24.15 -19.37 12.99
C ALA A 75 -22.79 -19.92 13.46
N GLN A 76 -22.75 -20.61 14.60
CA GLN A 76 -21.54 -21.25 15.12
C GLN A 76 -20.99 -22.32 14.16
N LYS A 77 -21.87 -23.14 13.55
CA LYS A 77 -21.47 -24.14 12.54
C LYS A 77 -20.84 -23.47 11.32
N GLU A 78 -21.45 -22.40 10.80
CA GLU A 78 -20.92 -21.65 9.65
C GLU A 78 -19.55 -21.00 9.97
N ARG A 79 -19.37 -20.49 11.19
CA ARG A 79 -18.08 -19.94 11.65
C ARG A 79 -16.99 -21.01 11.74
N ILE A 80 -17.31 -22.19 12.28
CA ILE A 80 -16.37 -23.32 12.34
C ILE A 80 -16.00 -23.75 10.91
N ALA A 81 -16.98 -23.84 10.00
CA ALA A 81 -16.75 -24.14 8.59
C ALA A 81 -15.84 -23.10 7.92
N ALA A 82 -15.99 -21.82 8.24
CA ALA A 82 -15.09 -20.77 7.75
C ALA A 82 -13.64 -20.99 8.22
N ARG A 83 -13.44 -21.37 9.48
CA ARG A 83 -12.10 -21.66 10.03
C ARG A 83 -11.50 -22.91 9.37
N ILE A 84 -12.30 -23.93 9.12
CA ILE A 84 -11.87 -25.14 8.38
C ILE A 84 -11.47 -24.76 6.96
N ALA A 85 -12.25 -23.94 6.26
CA ALA A 85 -11.92 -23.49 4.90
C ALA A 85 -10.58 -22.75 4.84
N MET A 86 -10.23 -21.94 5.86
CA MET A 86 -8.92 -21.27 5.89
C MET A 86 -7.72 -22.22 6.05
N VAL A 87 -7.90 -23.37 6.70
CA VAL A 87 -6.82 -24.34 6.95
C VAL A 87 -6.80 -25.42 5.86
N GLY A 88 -7.93 -25.66 5.20
CA GLY A 88 -8.07 -26.66 4.15
C GLY A 88 -7.29 -26.33 2.88
N THR A 89 -6.89 -27.38 2.17
CA THR A 89 -6.29 -27.26 0.84
C THR A 89 -7.41 -27.02 -0.17
N HIS A 90 -7.41 -25.85 -0.80
CA HIS A 90 -8.37 -25.50 -1.85
C HIS A 90 -7.74 -25.63 -3.25
N PRO A 91 -8.49 -26.13 -4.26
CA PRO A 91 -7.99 -26.27 -5.63
C PRO A 91 -7.49 -24.95 -6.24
N GLY A 92 -8.18 -23.84 -5.96
CA GLY A 92 -7.79 -22.48 -6.38
C GLY A 92 -6.85 -21.77 -5.40
N GLY A 93 -6.25 -22.49 -4.45
CA GLY A 93 -5.25 -21.96 -3.53
C GLY A 93 -5.81 -21.08 -2.42
N VAL A 94 -4.93 -20.26 -1.83
CA VAL A 94 -5.19 -19.49 -0.59
C VAL A 94 -6.28 -18.45 -0.76
N GLU A 95 -6.40 -17.82 -1.93
CA GLU A 95 -7.42 -16.78 -2.16
C GLU A 95 -8.82 -17.38 -2.32
N GLU A 96 -8.95 -18.57 -2.92
CA GLU A 96 -10.25 -19.26 -2.96
C GLU A 96 -10.69 -19.68 -1.55
N ALA A 97 -9.76 -20.22 -0.75
CA ALA A 97 -9.98 -20.53 0.67
C ALA A 97 -10.47 -19.30 1.45
N ARG A 98 -9.82 -18.15 1.23
CA ARG A 98 -10.20 -16.86 1.83
C ARG A 98 -11.59 -16.41 1.41
N ALA A 99 -11.93 -16.51 0.12
CA ALA A 99 -13.26 -16.14 -0.39
C ALA A 99 -14.36 -17.03 0.18
N VAL A 100 -14.13 -18.34 0.30
CA VAL A 100 -15.05 -19.27 0.95
C VAL A 100 -15.23 -18.92 2.43
N ALA A 101 -14.13 -18.66 3.16
CA ALA A 101 -14.19 -18.27 4.57
C ALA A 101 -15.00 -16.97 4.78
N LEU A 102 -14.79 -15.94 3.93
CA LEU A 102 -15.55 -14.69 4.00
C LEU A 102 -17.05 -14.89 3.73
N ARG A 103 -17.42 -15.71 2.74
CA ARG A 103 -18.84 -16.04 2.49
C ARG A 103 -19.49 -16.73 3.69
N ARG A 104 -18.80 -17.70 4.29
CA ARG A 104 -19.26 -18.43 5.48
C ARG A 104 -19.42 -17.53 6.71
N LEU A 105 -18.46 -16.62 6.93
CA LEU A 105 -18.55 -15.63 8.01
C LEU A 105 -19.70 -14.65 7.80
N ASN A 106 -19.97 -14.23 6.57
CA ASN A 106 -21.14 -13.42 6.26
C ASN A 106 -22.44 -14.17 6.58
N THR A 107 -22.56 -15.44 6.15
CA THR A 107 -23.72 -16.28 6.52
C THR A 107 -23.89 -16.41 8.02
N ALA A 108 -22.82 -16.59 8.78
CA ALA A 108 -22.86 -16.65 10.24
C ALA A 108 -23.41 -15.34 10.85
N LEU A 109 -22.97 -14.17 10.34
CA LEU A 109 -23.43 -12.86 10.81
C LEU A 109 -24.89 -12.54 10.42
N VAL A 110 -25.37 -13.07 9.29
CA VAL A 110 -26.78 -12.95 8.91
C VAL A 110 -27.68 -13.78 9.86
N LEU A 111 -27.19 -14.93 10.31
CA LEU A 111 -27.91 -15.80 11.25
C LEU A 111 -27.92 -15.23 12.68
N ASP A 112 -26.77 -14.73 13.14
CA ASP A 112 -26.57 -14.15 14.47
C ASP A 112 -25.65 -12.90 14.41
N PRO A 113 -26.23 -11.70 14.28
CA PRO A 113 -25.46 -10.45 14.20
C PRO A 113 -24.65 -10.15 15.47
N ASP A 114 -25.06 -10.70 16.62
CA ASP A 114 -24.46 -10.42 17.92
C ASP A 114 -23.24 -11.31 18.22
N GLN A 115 -22.75 -12.08 17.24
CA GLN A 115 -21.60 -12.97 17.41
C GLN A 115 -20.26 -12.22 17.24
N PRO A 116 -19.57 -11.80 18.32
CA PRO A 116 -18.38 -10.96 18.21
C PRO A 116 -17.22 -11.66 17.50
N GLU A 117 -17.10 -12.99 17.69
CA GLU A 117 -16.01 -13.78 17.13
C GLU A 117 -16.07 -13.87 15.60
N ALA A 118 -17.26 -13.91 14.99
CA ALA A 118 -17.41 -13.92 13.54
C ALA A 118 -17.02 -12.57 12.94
N THR A 119 -17.46 -11.47 13.58
CA THR A 119 -17.10 -10.11 13.17
C THR A 119 -15.60 -9.89 13.25
N GLU A 120 -14.96 -10.27 14.36
CA GLU A 120 -13.51 -10.14 14.55
C GLU A 120 -12.73 -10.97 13.52
N THR A 121 -13.15 -12.21 13.27
CA THR A 121 -12.51 -13.09 12.28
C THR A 121 -12.65 -12.51 10.87
N MET A 122 -13.83 -11.98 10.52
CA MET A 122 -14.07 -11.34 9.22
C MET A 122 -13.21 -10.08 9.05
N LEU A 123 -13.10 -9.24 10.08
CA LEU A 123 -12.24 -8.06 10.04
C LEU A 123 -10.77 -8.42 9.93
N ALA A 124 -10.30 -9.43 10.68
CA ALA A 124 -8.93 -9.92 10.58
C ALA A 124 -8.63 -10.44 9.17
N LEU A 125 -9.57 -11.20 8.58
CA LEU A 125 -9.49 -11.67 7.20
C LEU A 125 -9.49 -10.53 6.19
N LEU A 126 -10.27 -9.46 6.39
CA LEU A 126 -10.30 -8.32 5.47
C LEU A 126 -9.03 -7.44 5.58
N MET A 127 -8.44 -7.36 6.78
CA MET A 127 -7.22 -6.56 7.02
C MET A 127 -5.93 -7.30 6.65
N ALA A 128 -5.95 -8.63 6.58
CA ALA A 128 -4.79 -9.40 6.14
C ALA A 128 -4.43 -9.04 4.69
N PRO A 129 -3.19 -8.60 4.38
CA PRO A 129 -2.81 -8.32 3.00
C PRO A 129 -2.89 -9.60 2.17
N ALA A 130 -3.61 -9.56 1.05
CA ALA A 130 -3.59 -10.64 0.06
C ALA A 130 -2.14 -10.83 -0.43
N ARG A 131 -1.63 -12.06 -0.37
CA ARG A 131 -0.27 -12.35 -0.82
C ARG A 131 -0.17 -12.26 -2.34
N GLU A 132 -1.25 -12.60 -3.03
CA GLU A 132 -1.36 -12.58 -4.47
C GLU A 132 -2.53 -11.68 -4.86
N ALA A 133 -2.27 -10.72 -5.75
CA ALA A 133 -3.34 -9.90 -6.30
C ALA A 133 -4.21 -10.78 -7.21
N PRO A 134 -5.55 -10.70 -7.13
CA PRO A 134 -6.45 -11.40 -8.05
C PRO A 134 -6.09 -11.12 -9.52
N PRO A 135 -6.28 -12.07 -10.44
CA PRO A 135 -5.89 -11.92 -11.84
C PRO A 135 -6.55 -10.71 -12.50
N GLU A 136 -7.78 -10.37 -12.11
CA GLU A 136 -8.49 -9.18 -12.59
C GLU A 136 -7.79 -7.89 -12.15
N VAL A 137 -7.30 -7.85 -10.90
CA VAL A 137 -6.53 -6.71 -10.38
C VAL A 137 -5.18 -6.61 -11.07
N GLN A 138 -4.52 -7.75 -11.33
CA GLN A 138 -3.26 -7.78 -12.08
C GLN A 138 -3.45 -7.25 -13.51
N GLU A 139 -4.52 -7.64 -14.19
CA GLU A 139 -4.85 -7.16 -15.52
C GLU A 139 -5.15 -5.66 -15.52
N GLN A 140 -5.91 -5.17 -14.54
CA GLN A 140 -6.18 -3.74 -14.38
C GLN A 140 -4.90 -2.93 -14.11
N VAL A 141 -4.04 -3.44 -13.25
CA VAL A 141 -2.73 -2.83 -12.95
C VAL A 141 -1.86 -2.83 -14.21
N HIS A 142 -1.85 -3.90 -15.00
CA HIS A 142 -1.12 -3.96 -16.27
C HIS A 142 -1.68 -2.96 -17.29
N LYS A 143 -3.00 -2.87 -17.47
CA LYS A 143 -3.66 -1.89 -18.34
C LYS A 143 -3.35 -0.45 -17.91
N ALA A 144 -3.40 -0.17 -16.61
CA ALA A 144 -3.03 1.14 -16.05
C ALA A 144 -1.57 1.49 -16.34
N GLN A 145 -0.66 0.52 -16.20
CA GLN A 145 0.75 0.69 -16.53
C GLN A 145 0.98 0.98 -18.01
N VAL A 146 0.32 0.24 -18.92
CA VAL A 146 0.40 0.50 -20.37
C VAL A 146 -0.11 1.89 -20.70
N ARG A 147 -1.21 2.33 -20.09
CA ARG A 147 -1.75 3.68 -20.26
C ARG A 147 -0.78 4.75 -19.75
N GLN A 148 -0.20 4.56 -18.58
CA GLN A 148 0.79 5.48 -18.01
C GLN A 148 2.02 5.58 -18.90
N ARG A 149 2.54 4.46 -19.42
CA ARG A 149 3.67 4.45 -20.37
C ARG A 149 3.36 5.21 -21.64
N ARG A 150 2.17 5.05 -22.22
CA ARG A 150 1.74 5.80 -23.41
C ARG A 150 1.70 7.31 -23.14
N ILE A 151 1.19 7.72 -21.98
CA ILE A 151 1.16 9.13 -21.57
C ILE A 151 2.58 9.66 -21.40
N SER A 152 3.45 8.93 -20.69
CA SER A 152 4.84 9.31 -20.50
C SER A 152 5.59 9.40 -21.83
N ALA A 153 5.42 8.43 -22.73
CA ALA A 153 6.05 8.41 -24.05
C ALA A 153 5.59 9.59 -24.92
N ARG A 154 4.28 9.91 -24.92
CA ARG A 154 3.74 11.07 -25.65
C ARG A 154 4.25 12.41 -25.09
N ARG A 155 4.46 12.49 -23.78
CA ARG A 155 5.02 13.69 -23.12
C ARG A 155 6.53 13.81 -23.31
N SER A 156 7.26 12.69 -23.35
CA SER A 156 8.71 12.69 -23.50
C SER A 156 9.15 12.86 -24.96
N ALA A 157 8.39 12.35 -25.93
CA ALA A 157 8.70 12.43 -27.35
C ALA A 157 9.04 13.86 -27.83
N PRO A 158 8.25 14.91 -27.55
CA PRO A 158 8.58 16.28 -27.98
C PRO A 158 9.86 16.80 -27.31
N LEU A 159 10.15 16.42 -26.06
CA LEU A 159 11.38 16.82 -25.38
C LEU A 159 12.62 16.18 -26.03
N PHE A 160 12.54 14.90 -26.40
CA PHE A 160 13.60 14.22 -27.12
C PHE A 160 13.76 14.75 -28.55
N MET A 161 12.65 15.06 -29.24
CA MET A 161 12.69 15.73 -30.54
C MET A 161 13.33 17.11 -30.43
N LEU A 162 12.97 17.92 -29.44
CA LEU A 162 13.58 19.22 -29.18
C LEU A 162 15.08 19.11 -28.91
N ALA A 163 15.50 18.13 -28.10
CA ALA A 163 16.91 17.86 -27.84
C ALA A 163 17.67 17.45 -29.13
N SER A 164 17.04 16.64 -29.99
CA SER A 164 17.60 16.26 -31.29
C SER A 164 17.68 17.48 -32.23
N THR A 165 16.63 18.29 -32.33
CA THR A 165 16.62 19.52 -33.14
C THR A 165 17.65 20.53 -32.65
N ALA A 166 17.82 20.68 -31.34
CA ALA A 166 18.89 21.49 -30.78
C ALA A 166 20.24 20.99 -31.30
N LEU A 167 20.53 19.70 -31.21
CA LEU A 167 21.77 19.11 -31.72
C LEU A 167 21.97 19.35 -33.23
N LEU A 168 20.89 19.29 -34.04
CA LEU A 168 20.94 19.61 -35.47
C LEU A 168 21.20 21.09 -35.75
N LEU A 169 20.62 22.01 -34.97
CA LEU A 169 20.94 23.44 -35.07
C LEU A 169 22.40 23.70 -34.67
N TRP A 170 22.93 22.92 -33.72
CA TRP A 170 24.34 22.94 -33.36
C TRP A 170 25.24 22.43 -34.49
N LEU A 171 24.84 21.42 -35.27
CA LEU A 171 25.54 20.98 -36.49
C LEU A 171 25.74 22.14 -37.47
N ALA A 172 24.72 23.00 -37.60
CA ALA A 172 24.76 24.14 -38.50
C ALA A 172 25.71 25.27 -38.02
N SER A 173 26.14 25.26 -36.74
CA SER A 173 26.94 26.34 -36.14
C SER A 173 28.44 26.33 -36.47
N GLY A 174 28.90 25.45 -37.38
CA GLY A 174 30.27 25.46 -37.92
C GLY A 174 31.15 24.28 -37.48
N VAL A 175 30.58 23.08 -37.36
CA VAL A 175 31.37 21.86 -37.10
C VAL A 175 32.29 21.58 -38.30
N ARG A 176 33.59 21.46 -38.06
CA ARG A 176 34.59 21.25 -39.12
C ARG A 176 34.53 19.83 -39.69
N GLU A 177 34.14 18.86 -38.85
CA GLU A 177 34.14 17.43 -39.16
C GLU A 177 32.78 16.79 -38.84
N TYR A 178 31.86 16.84 -39.80
CA TYR A 178 30.51 16.28 -39.67
C TYR A 178 30.49 14.76 -39.39
N TRP A 179 31.56 14.04 -39.75
CA TRP A 179 31.66 12.59 -39.57
C TRP A 179 31.73 12.17 -38.10
N VAL A 180 32.31 13.01 -37.22
CA VAL A 180 32.35 12.74 -35.76
C VAL A 180 30.97 12.95 -35.13
N LEU A 181 30.16 13.82 -35.71
CA LEU A 181 28.87 14.22 -35.14
C LEU A 181 27.66 13.49 -35.72
N ALA A 182 27.81 12.85 -36.88
CA ALA A 182 26.76 12.02 -37.46
C ALA A 182 26.36 10.84 -36.54
N PRO A 183 27.28 10.07 -35.93
CA PRO A 183 26.92 8.95 -35.06
C PRO A 183 26.02 9.33 -33.86
N PRO A 184 26.35 10.34 -33.02
CA PRO A 184 25.50 10.68 -31.87
C PRO A 184 24.13 11.21 -32.32
N ALA A 185 24.06 12.01 -33.38
CA ALA A 185 22.80 12.53 -33.90
C ALA A 185 21.87 11.42 -34.43
N VAL A 186 22.44 10.47 -35.20
CA VAL A 186 21.72 9.29 -35.68
C VAL A 186 21.26 8.43 -34.50
N LEU A 187 22.13 8.20 -33.52
CA LEU A 187 21.82 7.34 -32.38
C LEU A 187 20.76 7.95 -31.45
N ILE A 188 20.77 9.27 -31.23
CA ILE A 188 19.71 9.99 -30.51
C ILE A 188 18.39 9.86 -31.26
N SER A 189 18.41 10.02 -32.58
CA SER A 189 17.21 9.92 -33.41
C SER A 189 16.62 8.50 -33.36
N ILE A 190 17.47 7.47 -33.49
CA ILE A 190 17.08 6.06 -33.35
C ILE A 190 16.53 5.79 -31.94
N THR A 191 17.21 6.26 -30.89
CA THR A 191 16.77 6.06 -29.51
C THR A 191 15.43 6.76 -29.23
N SER A 192 15.24 7.96 -29.77
CA SER A 192 13.99 8.73 -29.63
C SER A 192 12.82 8.02 -30.33
N LEU A 193 13.05 7.57 -31.57
CA LEU A 193 12.07 6.80 -32.34
C LEU A 193 11.74 5.47 -31.64
N TYR A 194 12.76 4.79 -31.11
CA TYR A 194 12.62 3.55 -30.36
C TYR A 194 11.79 3.75 -29.10
N VAL A 195 12.06 4.79 -28.29
CA VAL A 195 11.30 5.09 -27.07
C VAL A 195 9.84 5.40 -27.40
N TRP A 196 9.59 6.19 -28.45
CA TRP A 196 8.24 6.49 -28.92
C TRP A 196 7.50 5.20 -29.35
N GLN A 197 8.12 4.38 -30.18
CA GLN A 197 7.55 3.13 -30.68
C GLN A 197 7.32 2.09 -29.58
N ALA A 198 8.27 1.95 -28.65
CA ALA A 198 8.16 1.08 -27.49
C ALA A 198 7.01 1.52 -26.57
N GLY A 199 6.80 2.84 -26.43
CA GLY A 199 5.69 3.43 -25.70
C GLY A 199 4.32 3.09 -26.29
N GLU A 200 4.19 3.11 -27.62
CA GLU A 200 2.93 2.78 -28.30
C GLU A 200 2.61 1.28 -28.28
N ARG A 201 3.62 0.45 -28.57
CA ARG A 201 3.49 -1.02 -28.68
C ARG A 201 3.53 -1.76 -27.35
N GLY A 202 3.89 -1.10 -26.25
CA GLY A 202 3.90 -1.70 -24.92
C GLY A 202 4.94 -2.80 -24.75
N TRP A 203 6.07 -2.69 -25.44
CA TRP A 203 7.11 -3.72 -25.42
C TRP A 203 7.71 -3.90 -24.01
N THR A 204 7.64 -5.12 -23.47
CA THR A 204 8.10 -5.47 -22.11
C THR A 204 9.16 -6.57 -22.05
N SER A 205 9.59 -7.10 -23.20
CA SER A 205 10.53 -8.24 -23.23
C SER A 205 11.94 -7.86 -22.76
N ARG A 206 12.66 -8.81 -22.14
CA ARG A 206 14.05 -8.67 -21.67
C ARG A 206 14.99 -8.15 -22.77
N TRP A 207 14.73 -8.51 -24.03
CA TRP A 207 15.47 -8.02 -25.19
C TRP A 207 15.39 -6.50 -25.39
N HIS A 208 14.26 -5.88 -25.05
CA HIS A 208 14.10 -4.43 -25.15
C HIS A 208 14.96 -3.70 -24.13
N TYR A 209 15.11 -4.27 -22.92
CA TYR A 209 16.02 -3.75 -21.92
C TYR A 209 17.47 -3.89 -22.37
N ALA A 210 17.88 -5.06 -22.88
CA ALA A 210 19.23 -5.23 -23.40
C ALA A 210 19.53 -4.22 -24.53
N LEU A 211 18.59 -4.04 -25.46
CA LEU A 211 18.72 -3.07 -26.55
C LEU A 211 18.79 -1.63 -26.04
N SER A 212 17.98 -1.24 -25.05
CA SER A 212 18.04 0.12 -24.50
C SER A 212 19.37 0.38 -23.79
N VAL A 213 19.94 -0.61 -23.09
CA VAL A 213 21.28 -0.51 -22.50
C VAL A 213 22.35 -0.31 -23.55
N VAL A 214 22.32 -1.09 -24.63
CA VAL A 214 23.29 -0.97 -25.72
C VAL A 214 23.18 0.40 -26.37
N MET A 215 21.98 0.90 -26.64
CA MET A 215 21.76 2.24 -27.21
C MET A 215 22.28 3.34 -26.28
N VAL A 216 22.04 3.23 -24.97
CA VAL A 216 22.56 4.16 -23.96
C VAL A 216 24.09 4.15 -23.89
N ALA A 217 24.70 2.97 -23.87
CA ALA A 217 26.15 2.82 -23.83
C ALA A 217 26.81 3.38 -25.11
N ALA A 218 26.23 3.09 -26.28
CA ALA A 218 26.68 3.65 -27.55
C ALA A 218 26.53 5.18 -27.57
N LEU A 219 25.48 5.73 -26.96
CA LEU A 219 25.26 7.17 -26.87
C LEU A 219 26.28 7.83 -25.96
N ALA A 220 26.52 7.25 -24.78
CA ALA A 220 27.53 7.71 -23.84
C ALA A 220 28.93 7.68 -24.46
N ALA A 221 29.30 6.59 -25.13
CA ALA A 221 30.56 6.47 -25.85
C ALA A 221 30.68 7.55 -26.94
N SER A 222 29.64 7.75 -27.74
CA SER A 222 29.65 8.75 -28.80
C SER A 222 29.79 10.18 -28.28
N PHE A 223 29.13 10.55 -27.18
CA PHE A 223 29.32 11.85 -26.53
C PHE A 223 30.71 12.01 -25.92
N ALA A 224 31.29 10.93 -25.40
CA ALA A 224 32.63 10.93 -24.85
C ALA A 224 33.69 11.24 -25.92
N LEU A 225 33.51 10.74 -27.15
CA LEU A 225 34.36 11.08 -28.30
C LEU A 225 34.25 12.57 -28.66
N PHE A 226 33.06 13.15 -28.51
CA PHE A 226 32.77 14.49 -29.00
C PHE A 226 33.18 15.60 -28.03
N VAL A 227 32.80 15.49 -26.75
CA VAL A 227 33.00 16.55 -25.74
C VAL A 227 34.03 16.14 -24.68
N GLY A 228 34.43 14.88 -24.66
CA GLY A 228 35.25 14.29 -23.61
C GLY A 228 34.43 13.59 -22.52
N PRO A 229 35.01 12.59 -21.85
CA PRO A 229 34.28 11.72 -20.92
C PRO A 229 33.88 12.36 -19.59
N LEU A 230 34.43 13.51 -19.22
CA LEU A 230 34.28 14.04 -17.85
C LEU A 230 33.14 15.05 -17.70
N LEU A 231 32.73 15.75 -18.77
CA LEU A 231 31.71 16.80 -18.69
C LEU A 231 30.29 16.26 -18.88
N PHE A 232 30.02 15.64 -20.03
CA PHE A 232 28.66 15.27 -20.45
C PHE A 232 28.30 13.82 -20.13
N VAL A 233 29.27 12.92 -20.13
CA VAL A 233 28.97 11.49 -19.91
C VAL A 233 28.41 11.25 -18.51
N PRO A 234 28.93 11.81 -17.41
CA PRO A 234 28.38 11.55 -16.09
C PRO A 234 26.95 12.10 -15.94
N THR A 235 26.69 13.30 -16.48
CA THR A 235 25.35 13.90 -16.45
C THR A 235 24.35 13.12 -17.28
N LEU A 236 24.74 12.67 -18.47
CA LEU A 236 23.94 11.76 -19.31
C LEU A 236 23.68 10.42 -18.60
N LEU A 237 24.70 9.81 -18.01
CA LEU A 237 24.57 8.54 -17.28
C LEU A 237 23.63 8.69 -16.09
N VAL A 238 23.71 9.78 -15.32
CA VAL A 238 22.79 10.05 -14.22
C VAL A 238 21.37 10.23 -14.74
N ALA A 239 21.16 11.02 -15.80
CA ALA A 239 19.83 11.21 -16.39
C ALA A 239 19.24 9.89 -16.90
N LEU A 240 20.05 9.06 -17.56
CA LEU A 240 19.64 7.77 -18.12
C LEU A 240 19.41 6.72 -17.03
N ALA A 241 20.26 6.68 -15.99
CA ALA A 241 20.04 5.86 -14.81
C ALA A 241 18.75 6.25 -14.12
N PHE A 242 18.48 7.56 -13.97
CA PHE A 242 17.26 8.06 -13.37
C PHE A 242 16.02 7.61 -14.17
N VAL A 243 15.98 7.90 -15.47
CA VAL A 243 14.87 7.50 -16.35
C VAL A 243 14.68 5.98 -16.33
N SER A 244 15.77 5.23 -16.31
CA SER A 244 15.73 3.78 -16.22
C SER A 244 15.19 3.32 -14.87
N THR A 245 15.57 3.92 -13.74
CA THR A 245 15.03 3.53 -12.41
C THR A 245 13.54 3.81 -12.26
N VAL A 246 13.03 4.89 -12.88
CA VAL A 246 11.60 5.23 -12.86
C VAL A 246 10.80 4.30 -13.77
N ASN A 247 11.32 3.96 -14.96
CA ASN A 247 10.65 3.07 -15.90
C ASN A 247 10.83 1.58 -15.58
N ALA A 248 11.93 1.22 -14.91
CA ALA A 248 12.26 -0.13 -14.50
C ALA A 248 11.48 -0.52 -13.24
N ARG A 249 10.32 -1.13 -13.49
CA ARG A 249 9.72 -2.10 -12.57
C ARG A 249 10.55 -3.39 -12.44
N SER A 250 11.66 -3.53 -13.17
CA SER A 250 12.56 -4.66 -12.99
C SER A 250 13.20 -4.57 -11.60
N GLY A 251 13.38 -5.74 -10.98
CA GLY A 251 13.86 -5.87 -9.61
C GLY A 251 15.18 -5.11 -9.36
N SER A 252 15.50 -4.93 -8.08
CA SER A 252 16.71 -4.24 -7.62
C SER A 252 17.98 -4.65 -8.39
N SER A 253 18.10 -5.93 -8.78
CA SER A 253 19.24 -6.45 -9.55
C SER A 253 19.47 -5.78 -10.89
N VAL A 254 18.41 -5.45 -11.64
CA VAL A 254 18.56 -4.79 -12.95
C VAL A 254 18.99 -3.33 -12.79
N ARG A 255 18.55 -2.67 -11.72
CA ARG A 255 18.99 -1.30 -11.41
C ARG A 255 20.49 -1.26 -11.09
N VAL A 256 20.95 -2.23 -10.29
CA VAL A 256 22.38 -2.38 -9.97
C VAL A 256 23.18 -2.72 -11.24
N LEU A 257 22.66 -3.59 -12.09
CA LEU A 257 23.30 -3.94 -13.37
C LEU A 257 23.43 -2.71 -14.28
N LEU A 258 22.38 -1.90 -14.42
CA LEU A 258 22.38 -0.68 -15.24
C LEU A 258 23.37 0.36 -14.72
N ALA A 259 23.38 0.58 -13.40
CA ALA A 259 24.35 1.46 -12.77
C ALA A 259 25.79 0.94 -12.98
N GLY A 260 26.00 -0.37 -12.82
CA GLY A 260 27.28 -1.03 -13.06
C GLY A 260 27.76 -0.86 -14.50
N ILE A 261 26.89 -1.06 -15.49
CA ILE A 261 27.22 -0.87 -16.92
C ILE A 261 27.52 0.59 -17.22
N GLY A 262 26.77 1.54 -16.64
CA GLY A 262 27.03 2.97 -16.78
C GLY A 262 28.41 3.36 -16.23
N CYS A 263 28.73 2.92 -15.00
CA CYS A 263 30.04 3.13 -14.39
C CYS A 263 31.16 2.46 -15.20
N LEU A 264 30.96 1.23 -15.67
CA LEU A 264 31.92 0.51 -16.49
C LEU A 264 32.15 1.21 -17.83
N SER A 265 31.11 1.76 -18.46
CA SER A 265 31.21 2.54 -19.70
C SER A 265 32.02 3.83 -19.49
N LEU A 266 31.83 4.51 -18.37
CA LEU A 266 32.61 5.70 -18.02
C LEU A 266 34.08 5.34 -17.79
N ALA A 267 34.34 4.31 -16.98
CA ALA A 267 35.68 3.82 -16.69
C ALA A 267 36.39 3.34 -17.96
N ALA A 268 35.71 2.59 -18.81
CA ALA A 268 36.22 2.12 -20.09
C ALA A 268 36.61 3.31 -20.99
N THR A 269 35.79 4.36 -21.04
CA THR A 269 36.10 5.50 -21.89
C THR A 269 37.29 6.31 -21.38
N ILE A 270 37.42 6.44 -20.06
CA ILE A 270 38.61 7.04 -19.43
C ILE A 270 39.85 6.19 -19.73
N ALA A 271 39.77 4.86 -19.56
CA ALA A 271 40.89 3.95 -19.82
C ALA A 271 41.34 3.97 -21.29
N ILE A 272 40.39 3.96 -22.24
CA ILE A 272 40.69 4.06 -23.68
C ILE A 272 41.37 5.40 -24.00
N GLY A 273 40.96 6.49 -23.34
CA GLY A 273 41.63 7.78 -23.43
C GLY A 273 43.07 7.76 -22.91
N GLN A 274 43.31 7.12 -21.77
CA GLN A 274 44.67 7.00 -21.19
C GLN A 274 45.59 6.10 -22.05
N LEU A 275 45.03 5.13 -22.76
CA LEU A 275 45.77 4.27 -23.70
C LEU A 275 46.13 4.98 -25.02
N GLY A 276 45.70 6.22 -25.22
CA GLY A 276 46.03 7.00 -26.42
C GLY A 276 45.22 6.62 -27.67
N TYR A 277 44.23 5.74 -27.55
CA TYR A 277 43.30 5.43 -28.65
C TYR A 277 42.31 6.57 -28.92
N LEU A 278 42.11 7.44 -27.94
CA LEU A 278 41.27 8.63 -28.08
C LEU A 278 42.11 9.90 -27.88
N PRO A 279 41.83 10.96 -28.65
CA PRO A 279 42.50 12.24 -28.45
C PRO A 279 42.27 12.71 -27.02
N VAL A 280 43.36 13.02 -26.33
CA VAL A 280 43.33 13.47 -24.94
C VAL A 280 42.71 14.86 -24.90
N THR A 281 41.46 14.91 -24.46
CA THR A 281 40.64 16.14 -24.41
C THR A 281 40.93 17.02 -23.20
N HIS A 282 41.75 16.55 -22.25
CA HIS A 282 42.04 17.24 -21.01
C HIS A 282 43.55 17.22 -20.72
N GLU A 283 44.10 18.41 -20.51
CA GLU A 283 45.48 18.60 -20.09
C GLU A 283 45.48 19.32 -18.75
N PHE A 284 46.22 18.77 -17.78
CA PHE A 284 46.46 19.45 -16.51
C PHE A 284 47.75 20.25 -16.64
N THR A 285 47.64 21.59 -16.71
CA THR A 285 48.80 22.49 -16.83
C THR A 285 48.81 23.41 -15.60
N GLY A 286 49.62 23.07 -14.60
CA GLY A 286 49.66 23.77 -13.31
C GLY A 286 48.32 23.64 -12.57
N ASP A 287 47.73 24.78 -12.19
CA ASP A 287 46.44 24.86 -11.49
C ASP A 287 45.23 24.93 -12.45
N ALA A 288 45.45 24.79 -13.76
CA ALA A 288 44.39 24.84 -14.77
C ALA A 288 44.11 23.46 -15.38
N LEU A 289 42.83 23.07 -15.37
CA LEU A 289 42.31 21.99 -16.20
C LEU A 289 41.92 22.58 -17.56
N ILE A 290 42.74 22.35 -18.58
CA ILE A 290 42.50 22.82 -19.93
C ILE A 290 41.77 21.73 -20.71
N ILE A 291 40.50 21.97 -21.02
CA ILE A 291 39.70 21.07 -21.85
C ILE A 291 39.81 21.55 -23.30
N ARG A 292 40.50 20.77 -24.14
CA ARG A 292 40.67 21.06 -25.58
C ARG A 292 39.70 20.19 -26.38
N SER A 293 38.92 20.84 -27.25
CA SER A 293 38.15 20.14 -28.29
C SER A 293 38.90 20.27 -29.61
N GLU A 294 39.42 19.16 -30.13
CA GLU A 294 40.07 19.14 -31.45
C GLU A 294 39.06 19.26 -32.59
N THR A 295 37.81 18.86 -32.34
CA THR A 295 36.76 18.70 -33.34
C THR A 295 35.95 19.98 -33.59
N LEU A 296 36.01 20.96 -32.68
CA LEU A 296 35.18 22.16 -32.75
C LEU A 296 36.01 23.45 -32.77
N ARG A 297 35.93 24.20 -33.87
CA ARG A 297 36.28 25.63 -33.88
C ARG A 297 35.11 26.44 -33.32
N MET A 298 34.85 26.34 -32.02
CA MET A 298 33.76 27.12 -31.44
C MET A 298 34.20 28.55 -31.15
N THR A 299 33.41 29.52 -31.61
CA THR A 299 33.47 30.87 -31.08
C THR A 299 32.94 30.86 -29.64
N LYS A 300 33.47 31.72 -28.76
CA LYS A 300 33.07 31.84 -27.36
C LYS A 300 31.54 31.87 -27.11
N PRO A 301 30.71 32.64 -27.87
CA PRO A 301 29.26 32.65 -27.64
C PRO A 301 28.60 31.30 -27.94
N VAL A 302 29.12 30.56 -28.91
CA VAL A 302 28.64 29.22 -29.28
C VAL A 302 28.96 28.23 -28.17
N VAL A 303 30.17 28.22 -27.60
CA VAL A 303 30.47 27.35 -26.43
C VAL A 303 29.57 27.67 -25.23
N LEU A 304 29.41 28.96 -24.90
CA LEU A 304 28.61 29.37 -23.75
C LEU A 304 27.13 28.99 -23.92
N GLY A 305 26.57 29.20 -25.12
CA GLY A 305 25.21 28.77 -25.44
C GLY A 305 25.03 27.26 -25.31
N PHE A 306 26.05 26.48 -25.69
CA PHE A 306 26.01 25.01 -25.60
C PHE A 306 25.99 24.53 -24.16
N ILE A 307 26.91 25.04 -23.34
CA ILE A 307 26.97 24.68 -21.92
C ILE A 307 25.68 25.12 -21.23
N ALA A 308 25.21 26.36 -21.47
CA ALA A 308 23.98 26.86 -20.87
C ALA A 308 22.74 26.02 -21.27
N LEU A 309 22.58 25.70 -22.56
CA LEU A 309 21.45 24.91 -23.03
C LEU A 309 21.54 23.45 -22.56
N GLY A 310 22.72 22.84 -22.60
CA GLY A 310 22.96 21.49 -22.12
C GLY A 310 22.66 21.36 -20.63
N SER A 311 23.16 22.29 -19.81
CA SER A 311 22.83 22.36 -18.39
C SER A 311 21.34 22.58 -18.15
N LEU A 312 20.70 23.47 -18.91
CA LEU A 312 19.26 23.71 -18.80
C LEU A 312 18.45 22.44 -19.13
N LEU A 313 18.79 21.74 -20.22
CA LEU A 313 18.15 20.47 -20.59
C LEU A 313 18.39 19.38 -19.54
N CYS A 314 19.61 19.29 -18.98
CA CYS A 314 19.90 18.37 -17.89
C CYS A 314 19.08 18.62 -16.63
N VAL A 315 18.63 19.86 -16.39
CA VAL A 315 17.74 20.20 -15.26
C VAL A 315 16.28 19.98 -15.62
N ILE A 316 15.84 20.43 -16.80
CA ILE A 316 14.43 20.37 -17.22
C ILE A 316 13.99 18.94 -17.50
N LEU A 317 14.82 18.13 -18.19
CA LEU A 317 14.43 16.78 -18.61
C LEU A 317 14.06 15.87 -17.43
N PRO A 318 14.88 15.72 -16.37
CA PRO A 318 14.50 14.94 -15.21
C PRO A 318 13.21 15.45 -14.57
N VAL A 319 13.08 16.76 -14.34
CA VAL A 319 11.87 17.31 -13.69
C VAL A 319 10.61 17.03 -14.53
N ALA A 320 10.67 17.25 -15.84
CA ALA A 320 9.55 17.03 -16.74
C ALA A 320 9.16 15.55 -16.89
N LEU A 321 10.13 14.65 -16.86
CA LEU A 321 9.88 13.20 -16.96
C LEU A 321 9.40 12.58 -15.65
N VAL A 322 9.84 13.13 -14.52
CA VAL A 322 9.71 12.49 -13.20
C VAL A 322 8.57 13.08 -12.40
N GLY A 323 8.31 14.38 -12.53
CA GLY A 323 7.20 15.07 -11.86
C GLY A 323 5.88 14.31 -12.03
N PRO A 324 5.44 13.99 -13.27
CA PRO A 324 4.20 13.25 -13.48
C PRO A 324 4.18 11.84 -12.86
N ALA A 325 5.34 11.17 -12.77
CA ALA A 325 5.45 9.87 -12.15
C ALA A 325 5.27 9.98 -10.63
N LEU A 326 5.93 10.96 -9.99
CA LEU A 326 5.77 11.24 -8.56
C LEU A 326 4.33 11.67 -8.25
N ASP A 327 3.73 12.55 -9.05
CA ASP A 327 2.34 12.98 -8.89
C ASP A 327 1.38 11.79 -8.94
N SER A 328 1.60 10.85 -9.87
CA SER A 328 0.78 9.63 -9.95
C SER A 328 0.93 8.72 -8.74
N ILE A 329 2.14 8.64 -8.16
CA ILE A 329 2.38 7.85 -6.94
C ILE A 329 1.65 8.51 -5.78
N SER A 330 1.78 9.83 -5.62
CA SER A 330 1.11 10.60 -4.57
C SER A 330 -0.41 10.53 -4.69
N GLU A 331 -0.97 10.55 -5.91
CA GLU A 331 -2.41 10.43 -6.13
C GLU A 331 -2.92 9.03 -5.78
N VAL A 332 -2.18 7.97 -6.16
CA VAL A 332 -2.52 6.59 -5.76
C VAL A 332 -2.45 6.43 -4.25
N GLU A 333 -1.41 6.95 -3.61
CA GLU A 333 -1.26 6.93 -2.16
C GLU A 333 -2.41 7.67 -1.47
N ARG A 334 -2.80 8.85 -1.97
CA ARG A 334 -3.95 9.59 -1.48
C ARG A 334 -5.25 8.80 -1.62
N GLN A 335 -5.49 8.19 -2.78
CA GLN A 335 -6.67 7.35 -3.00
C GLN A 335 -6.70 6.13 -2.08
N LEU A 336 -5.54 5.50 -1.84
CA LEU A 336 -5.41 4.40 -0.88
C LEU A 336 -5.72 4.86 0.54
N LEU A 337 -5.17 5.99 0.98
CA LEU A 337 -5.45 6.56 2.31
C LEU A 337 -6.93 6.92 2.49
N VAL A 338 -7.58 7.49 1.47
CA VAL A 338 -9.02 7.77 1.50
C VAL A 338 -9.85 6.48 1.55
N ARG A 339 -9.48 5.44 0.78
CA ARG A 339 -10.14 4.13 0.82
C ARG A 339 -9.97 3.47 2.18
N LEU A 340 -8.77 3.49 2.74
CA LEU A 340 -8.48 2.98 4.08
C LEU A 340 -9.25 3.75 5.16
N TRP A 341 -9.35 5.07 5.04
CA TRP A 341 -10.15 5.89 5.94
C TRP A 341 -11.64 5.55 5.85
N ARG A 342 -12.21 5.39 4.64
CA ARG A 342 -13.61 4.95 4.46
C ARG A 342 -13.85 3.56 5.03
N LEU A 343 -12.90 2.63 4.83
CA LEU A 343 -12.99 1.29 5.41
C LEU A 343 -12.93 1.36 6.94
N ARG A 344 -12.07 2.19 7.53
CA ARG A 344 -12.05 2.41 8.98
C ARG A 344 -13.33 3.03 9.51
N ALA A 345 -13.93 3.97 8.79
CA ALA A 345 -15.19 4.59 9.19
C ALA A 345 -16.38 3.62 9.15
N LEU A 346 -16.34 2.61 8.26
CA LEU A 346 -17.36 1.56 8.18
C LEU A 346 -17.19 0.46 9.23
N VAL A 347 -16.01 0.34 9.85
CA VAL A 347 -15.75 -0.61 10.93
C VAL A 347 -15.97 0.12 12.25
N PRO A 348 -17.11 -0.05 12.94
CA PRO A 348 -17.33 0.57 14.24
C PRO A 348 -16.19 0.18 15.18
N ASP A 349 -15.67 1.15 15.93
CA ASP A 349 -14.61 0.95 16.92
C ASP A 349 -15.08 -0.07 17.95
N SER A 350 -14.79 -1.36 17.72
CA SER A 350 -15.09 -2.48 18.61
C SER A 350 -14.40 -2.35 19.98
N ARG A 351 -13.46 -1.40 20.10
CA ARG A 351 -12.86 -0.99 21.37
C ARG A 351 -13.79 -0.14 22.24
N ALA A 352 -14.68 0.66 21.64
CA ALA A 352 -15.62 1.49 22.38
C ALA A 352 -16.73 0.67 23.05
N SER A 353 -17.14 -0.46 22.46
CA SER A 353 -18.10 -1.40 23.05
C SER A 353 -17.44 -2.30 24.12
N SER A 354 -16.22 -2.76 23.91
CA SER A 354 -15.49 -3.60 24.90
C SER A 354 -15.13 -2.83 26.18
N GLY A 355 -14.89 -1.52 26.10
CA GLY A 355 -14.63 -0.66 27.26
C GLY A 355 -15.83 -0.47 28.19
N LYS A 356 -17.06 -0.44 27.66
CA LYS A 356 -18.28 -0.32 28.49
C LYS A 356 -18.64 -1.62 29.20
N MET A 357 -18.33 -2.78 28.63
CA MET A 357 -18.65 -4.08 29.24
C MET A 357 -17.72 -4.45 30.40
N ARG A 358 -16.49 -3.89 30.43
CA ARG A 358 -15.51 -4.17 31.49
C ARG A 358 -15.67 -3.27 32.73
N ALA A 359 -16.45 -2.19 32.64
CA ALA A 359 -16.71 -1.29 33.77
C ALA A 359 -17.91 -1.75 34.65
N ALA A 360 -18.66 -2.78 34.25
CA ALA A 360 -19.87 -3.24 34.96
C ALA A 360 -19.66 -4.49 35.84
N ALA A 361 -18.44 -5.03 35.94
CA ALA A 361 -18.13 -6.15 36.83
C ALA A 361 -17.27 -5.67 38.01
N PRO A 362 -17.82 -5.50 39.23
CA PRO A 362 -17.00 -5.33 40.42
C PRO A 362 -16.22 -6.63 40.63
N VAL A 363 -14.92 -6.59 40.36
CA VAL A 363 -14.00 -7.68 40.67
C VAL A 363 -13.91 -7.78 42.19
N SER A 364 -14.60 -8.76 42.78
CA SER A 364 -14.36 -9.13 44.17
C SER A 364 -12.97 -9.78 44.25
N SER A 365 -12.06 -9.07 44.91
CA SER A 365 -10.70 -9.53 45.16
C SER A 365 -10.70 -10.53 46.32
N SER A 366 -10.68 -11.82 46.02
CA SER A 366 -10.18 -12.83 46.97
C SER A 366 -9.54 -13.98 46.21
N GLY A 367 -8.21 -14.08 46.31
CA GLY A 367 -7.45 -15.10 45.60
C GLY A 367 -5.95 -14.86 45.60
N LYS A 368 -5.33 -14.86 46.79
CA LYS A 368 -3.87 -15.02 46.95
C LYS A 368 -3.43 -16.30 46.21
N LEU A 369 -2.58 -16.18 45.20
CA LEU A 369 -1.78 -17.31 44.73
C LEU A 369 -0.37 -16.86 44.33
N LYS A 370 0.53 -17.23 45.25
CA LYS A 370 1.98 -17.47 45.19
C LYS A 370 2.70 -17.14 43.87
N THR A 371 3.61 -16.19 44.05
CA THR A 371 4.95 -16.09 43.45
C THR A 371 5.54 -17.44 43.03
N GLY A 372 5.84 -17.55 41.74
CA GLY A 372 6.75 -18.54 41.17
C GLY A 372 7.65 -17.84 40.17
N GLU A 373 8.87 -17.56 40.60
CA GLU A 373 9.97 -17.04 39.78
C GLU A 373 10.23 -17.94 38.57
N ARG A 374 10.39 -17.34 37.38
CA ARG A 374 11.36 -17.84 36.41
C ARG A 374 11.85 -16.72 35.48
N HIS A 375 13.15 -16.52 35.60
CA HIS A 375 14.04 -15.64 34.88
C HIS A 375 14.20 -16.00 33.39
N SER A 376 14.72 -15.01 32.64
CA SER A 376 15.36 -15.09 31.31
C SER A 376 14.44 -14.99 30.09
N GLY A 377 14.59 -14.07 29.13
CA GLY A 377 15.56 -12.99 28.94
C GLY A 377 15.05 -12.12 27.79
N ARG A 378 14.87 -10.82 28.04
CA ARG A 378 14.29 -9.87 27.08
C ARG A 378 15.41 -8.97 26.55
N MET A 379 15.74 -9.15 25.27
CA MET A 379 16.58 -8.22 24.51
C MET A 379 15.93 -6.82 24.53
N GLN A 380 16.62 -5.87 25.16
CA GLN A 380 16.32 -4.45 25.06
C GLN A 380 16.84 -3.92 23.72
N VAL A 381 15.93 -3.59 22.81
CA VAL A 381 16.23 -2.72 21.67
C VAL A 381 16.07 -1.27 22.15
N SER A 382 17.21 -0.61 22.32
CA SER A 382 17.35 0.80 22.69
C SER A 382 16.67 1.70 21.65
N LYS A 383 15.55 2.33 22.05
CA LYS A 383 14.92 3.43 21.31
C LYS A 383 15.58 4.73 21.77
N LYS A 384 16.53 5.21 20.96
CA LYS A 384 17.18 6.50 21.10
C LYS A 384 16.15 7.62 20.91
N GLN A 385 15.96 8.41 21.97
CA GLN A 385 15.23 9.67 22.00
C GLN A 385 15.69 10.60 20.87
N ARG A 386 14.73 11.12 20.09
CA ARG A 386 14.91 12.33 19.28
C ARG A 386 14.14 13.43 19.99
N SER A 387 14.88 14.37 20.55
CA SER A 387 14.40 15.65 21.08
C SER A 387 14.13 16.60 19.91
N ASP A 388 12.94 17.20 19.90
CA ASP A 388 12.61 18.35 19.06
C ASP A 388 13.25 19.63 19.64
N PRO A 389 13.75 20.56 18.81
CA PRO A 389 14.17 21.87 19.26
C PRO A 389 12.98 22.85 19.39
N PRO A 390 13.08 23.86 20.26
CA PRO A 390 12.02 24.85 20.45
C PRO A 390 11.95 25.81 19.25
N ARG A 391 10.72 26.12 18.84
CA ARG A 391 10.42 27.27 17.97
C ARG A 391 10.62 28.55 18.76
N SER A 392 11.55 29.40 18.33
CA SER A 392 11.57 30.81 18.71
C SER A 392 10.77 31.64 17.70
N SER A 393 10.04 32.59 18.28
CA SER A 393 9.46 33.82 17.73
C SER A 393 10.21 34.48 16.59
#